data_AF-A0ABD1WUQ0-F1
#
_entry.id   AF-A0ABD1WUQ0-F1
#
_cell.length_a   1.000
_cell.length_b   1.000
_cell.length_c   1.000
_cell.angle_alpha   90.00
_cell.angle_beta   90.00
_cell.angle_gamma   90.00
#
_symmetry.space_group_name_H-M   'P 1'
#
loop_
_entity.id
_entity.type
_entity.pdbx_description
1 polymer ?
#
loop_
_entity_poly.entity_id
_entity_poly.type
_entity_poly.pdbx_seq_one_letter_code
_entity_poly.pdbx_strand_id
1 'polypeptide(L)'
;MAYAALLSLTQTLEQILHSHDHSRILHEEKQITSLYEKLSFLLSFLEDSTHKYSETITSLEGRIRDATYKAEDIIESSMSERIREASYEAEDIIESNMSKCACHGVISTWFGEKNYPPAFLQCKRSMDNLEQK
;
A
#
# COMPACT_ATOMS: atom_id res chain seq x y z
N MET A 1 -3.61 3.20 26.26
CA MET A 1 -4.19 4.55 26.44
C MET A 1 -4.75 5.02 25.11
N ALA A 2 -5.84 5.76 25.08
CA ALA A 2 -6.45 6.17 23.81
C ALA A 2 -5.55 7.09 22.99
N TYR A 3 -4.81 7.98 23.68
CA TYR A 3 -3.88 8.89 23.04
C TYR A 3 -2.82 8.16 22.20
N ALA A 4 -2.19 7.14 22.79
CA ALA A 4 -1.19 6.32 22.10
C ALA A 4 -1.79 5.55 20.90
N ALA A 5 -3.02 5.05 21.03
CA ALA A 5 -3.71 4.36 19.94
C ALA A 5 -4.01 5.34 18.78
N LEU A 6 -4.51 6.53 19.07
CA LEU A 6 -4.75 7.56 18.05
C LEU A 6 -3.47 7.98 17.36
N LEU A 7 -2.39 8.15 18.12
CA LEU A 7 -1.08 8.49 17.57
C LEU A 7 -0.57 7.40 16.61
N SER A 8 -0.71 6.12 16.98
CA SER A 8 -0.37 4.97 16.12
C SER A 8 -1.13 5.03 14.80
N LEU A 9 -2.47 5.17 14.87
CA LEU A 9 -3.30 5.23 13.68
C LEU A 9 -2.96 6.44 12.79
N THR A 10 -2.71 7.60 13.37
CA THR A 10 -2.27 8.79 12.62
C THR A 10 -0.98 8.53 11.85
N GLN A 11 0.02 7.91 12.50
CA GLN A 11 1.29 7.54 11.87
C GLN A 11 1.10 6.53 10.74
N THR A 12 0.23 5.53 10.94
CA THR A 12 -0.13 4.56 9.91
C THR A 12 -0.74 5.28 8.70
N LEU A 13 -1.70 6.19 8.90
CA LEU A 13 -2.30 6.96 7.78
C LEU A 13 -1.27 7.84 7.05
N GLU A 14 -0.34 8.46 7.76
CA GLU A 14 0.73 9.22 7.13
C GLU A 14 1.60 8.34 6.23
N GLN A 15 2.00 7.15 6.68
CA GLN A 15 2.79 6.22 5.87
C GLN A 15 2.05 5.83 4.58
N ILE A 16 0.73 5.66 4.66
CA ILE A 16 -0.13 5.35 3.51
C ILE A 16 -0.12 6.49 2.49
N LEU A 17 -0.31 7.73 2.96
CA LEU A 17 -0.30 8.94 2.13
C LEU A 17 1.05 9.17 1.43
N HIS A 18 2.17 8.87 2.10
CA HIS A 18 3.51 9.06 1.56
C HIS A 18 4.00 7.89 0.68
N SER A 19 3.26 6.77 0.64
CA SER A 19 3.62 5.63 -0.20
C SER A 19 3.44 5.97 -1.69
N HIS A 20 4.42 5.60 -2.51
CA HIS A 20 4.57 6.07 -3.90
C HIS A 20 3.50 5.54 -4.89
N ASP A 21 2.55 4.74 -4.41
CA ASP A 21 1.51 4.08 -5.22
C ASP A 21 0.25 4.96 -5.37
N HIS A 22 0.47 6.24 -5.68
CA HIS A 22 -0.55 7.30 -5.75
C HIS A 22 -1.70 7.00 -6.72
N SER A 23 -1.50 6.10 -7.69
CA SER A 23 -2.49 5.78 -8.73
C SER A 23 -3.77 5.13 -8.18
N ARG A 24 -3.68 4.34 -7.10
CA ARG A 24 -4.85 3.64 -6.52
C ARG A 24 -5.47 4.39 -5.33
N ILE A 25 -4.85 5.49 -4.88
CA ILE A 25 -5.17 6.18 -3.62
C ILE A 25 -5.96 7.49 -3.82
N LEU A 26 -6.08 8.02 -5.04
CA LEU A 26 -6.76 9.31 -5.30
C LEU A 26 -8.21 9.39 -4.81
N HIS A 27 -8.98 8.29 -4.86
CA HIS A 27 -10.34 8.25 -4.31
C HIS A 27 -10.37 8.14 -2.78
N GLU A 28 -9.27 7.66 -2.18
CA GLU A 28 -9.10 7.46 -0.75
C GLU A 28 -8.52 8.71 -0.08
N GLU A 29 -7.79 9.57 -0.80
CA GLU A 29 -7.13 10.76 -0.26
C GLU A 29 -8.09 11.68 0.52
N LYS A 30 -9.28 11.95 -0.02
CA LYS A 30 -10.30 12.76 0.67
C LYS A 30 -10.81 12.08 1.95
N GLN A 31 -10.98 10.76 1.94
CA GLN A 31 -11.45 10.00 3.09
C GLN A 31 -10.37 9.93 4.17
N ILE A 32 -9.12 9.68 3.78
CA ILE A 32 -7.95 9.67 4.64
C ILE A 32 -7.75 11.04 5.29
N THR A 33 -7.88 12.13 4.51
CA THR A 33 -7.77 13.50 5.02
C THR A 33 -8.87 13.79 6.05
N SER A 34 -10.12 13.44 5.76
CA SER A 34 -11.23 13.61 6.71
C SER A 34 -11.05 12.78 7.98
N LEU A 35 -10.48 11.58 7.87
CA LEU A 35 -10.15 10.75 9.02
C LEU A 35 -9.05 11.40 9.86
N TYR A 36 -7.98 11.90 9.22
CA TYR A 36 -6.88 12.60 9.88
C TYR A 36 -7.34 13.82 10.69
N GLU A 37 -8.25 14.63 10.13
CA GLU A 37 -8.86 15.77 10.85
C GLU A 37 -9.61 15.32 12.11
N LYS A 38 -10.38 14.23 12.02
CA LYS A 38 -11.10 13.67 13.17
C LYS A 38 -10.16 13.11 14.24
N LEU A 39 -9.07 12.45 13.84
CA LEU A 39 -8.06 11.95 14.76
C LEU A 39 -7.35 13.11 15.47
N SER A 40 -7.01 14.17 14.73
CA SER A 40 -6.43 15.39 15.28
C SER A 40 -7.35 16.03 16.33
N PHE A 41 -8.64 16.14 16.03
CA PHE A 41 -9.64 16.61 17.00
C PHE A 41 -9.68 15.75 18.27
N LEU A 42 -9.67 14.41 18.12
CA LEU A 42 -9.68 13.49 19.26
C LEU A 42 -8.39 13.56 20.10
N LEU A 43 -7.23 13.73 19.46
CA LEU A 43 -5.96 13.92 20.16
C LEU A 43 -5.98 15.19 21.02
N SER A 44 -6.40 16.32 20.45
CA SER A 44 -6.56 17.57 21.20
C SER A 44 -7.57 17.43 22.34
N PHE A 45 -8.70 16.77 22.10
CA PHE A 45 -9.69 16.49 23.14
C PHE A 45 -9.09 15.69 24.31
N LEU A 46 -8.31 14.65 24.02
CA LEU A 46 -7.68 13.84 25.06
C LEU A 46 -6.63 14.63 25.84
N GLU A 47 -5.83 15.44 25.17
CA GLU A 47 -4.84 16.32 25.79
C GLU A 47 -5.50 17.30 26.78
N ASP A 48 -6.59 17.96 26.35
CA ASP A 48 -7.40 18.86 27.20
C ASP A 48 -8.08 18.13 28.37
N SER A 49 -8.42 16.85 28.18
CA SER A 49 -9.09 16.03 29.19
C SER A 49 -8.13 15.45 30.25
N THR A 50 -6.81 15.50 30.01
CA THR A 50 -5.79 14.91 30.90
C THR A 50 -5.85 15.47 32.34
N HIS A 51 -6.29 16.72 32.50
CA HIS A 51 -6.43 17.38 33.80
C HIS A 51 -7.82 17.18 34.45
N LYS A 52 -8.76 16.54 33.73
CA LYS A 52 -10.15 16.34 34.15
C LYS A 52 -10.40 14.83 34.33
N TYR A 53 -9.97 14.30 35.46
CA TYR A 53 -10.27 12.91 35.81
C TYR A 53 -11.72 12.79 36.31
N SER A 54 -12.61 12.30 35.45
CA SER A 54 -13.95 11.84 35.81
C SER A 54 -14.18 10.44 35.26
N GLU A 55 -15.02 9.64 35.93
CA GLU A 55 -15.40 8.30 35.48
C GLU A 55 -15.97 8.30 34.04
N THR A 56 -16.70 9.36 33.69
CA THR A 56 -17.21 9.59 32.34
C THR A 56 -16.11 9.79 31.30
N ILE A 57 -15.04 10.52 31.63
CA ILE A 57 -13.89 10.74 30.74
C ILE A 57 -13.09 9.44 30.60
N THR A 58 -12.89 8.68 31.66
CA THR A 58 -12.21 7.37 31.59
C THR A 58 -12.97 6.37 30.74
N SER A 59 -14.30 6.31 30.86
CA SER A 59 -15.15 5.45 30.02
C SER A 59 -15.09 5.86 28.55
N LEU A 60 -15.13 7.17 28.27
CA LEU A 60 -15.01 7.70 26.92
C LEU A 60 -13.63 7.40 26.32
N GLU A 61 -12.56 7.56 27.08
CA GLU A 61 -11.20 7.21 26.68
C GLU A 61 -11.12 5.73 26.28
N GLY A 62 -11.68 4.84 27.09
CA GLY A 62 -11.75 3.41 26.76
C GLY A 62 -12.43 3.14 25.43
N ARG A 63 -13.58 3.78 25.18
CA ARG A 63 -14.31 3.64 23.90
C ARG A 63 -13.55 4.19 22.70
N ILE A 64 -12.85 5.31 22.87
CA ILE A 64 -12.01 5.90 21.81
C ILE A 64 -10.90 4.91 21.47
N ARG A 65 -10.17 4.43 22.48
CA ARG A 65 -9.09 3.44 22.29
C ARG A 65 -9.58 2.21 21.53
N ASP A 66 -10.68 1.61 21.97
CA ASP A 66 -11.18 0.36 21.39
C ASP A 66 -11.68 0.57 19.94
N ALA A 67 -12.25 1.74 19.63
CA ALA A 67 -12.64 2.11 18.28
C ALA A 67 -11.42 2.36 17.38
N THR A 68 -10.37 2.99 17.92
CA THR A 68 -9.13 3.25 17.19
C THR A 68 -8.42 1.96 16.78
N TYR A 69 -8.28 0.99 17.69
CA TYR A 69 -7.67 -0.29 17.34
C TYR A 69 -8.46 -1.03 16.25
N LYS A 70 -9.80 -1.04 16.34
CA LYS A 70 -10.63 -1.63 15.27
C LYS A 70 -10.44 -0.93 13.93
N ALA A 71 -10.27 0.39 13.93
CA ALA A 71 -10.02 1.12 12.69
C ALA A 71 -8.66 0.75 12.10
N GLU A 72 -7.63 0.63 12.93
CA GLU A 72 -6.29 0.18 12.55
C GLU A 72 -6.33 -1.23 11.93
N ASP A 73 -6.98 -2.19 12.61
CA ASP A 73 -7.16 -3.57 12.10
C ASP A 73 -7.83 -3.62 10.72
N ILE A 74 -8.87 -2.80 10.51
CA ILE A 74 -9.60 -2.73 9.23
C ILE A 74 -8.70 -2.18 8.12
N ILE A 75 -7.92 -1.14 8.41
CA ILE A 75 -7.01 -0.52 7.45
C ILE A 75 -5.90 -1.51 7.08
N GLU A 76 -5.29 -2.17 8.06
CA GLU A 76 -4.23 -3.16 7.84
C GLU A 76 -4.73 -4.38 7.04
N SER A 77 -5.93 -4.87 7.34
CA SER A 77 -6.54 -5.97 6.60
C SER A 77 -6.83 -5.59 5.15
N SER A 78 -7.43 -4.42 4.93
CA SER A 78 -7.73 -3.90 3.58
C SER A 78 -6.46 -3.73 2.75
N MET A 79 -5.38 -3.21 3.35
CA MET A 79 -4.08 -3.11 2.72
C MET A 79 -3.51 -4.48 2.32
N SER A 80 -3.57 -5.45 3.23
CA SER A 80 -3.10 -6.81 2.99
C SER A 80 -3.88 -7.49 1.85
N GLU A 81 -5.19 -7.30 1.81
CA GLU A 81 -6.05 -7.78 0.73
C GLU A 81 -5.67 -7.15 -0.62
N ARG A 82 -5.46 -5.84 -0.66
CA ARG A 82 -5.05 -5.12 -1.89
C ARG A 82 -3.68 -5.56 -2.40
N ILE A 83 -2.72 -5.81 -1.51
CA ILE A 83 -1.40 -6.35 -1.87
C ILE A 83 -1.55 -7.77 -2.44
N ARG A 84 -2.37 -8.60 -1.81
CA ARG A 84 -2.64 -9.97 -2.28
C ARG A 84 -3.30 -9.96 -3.66
N GLU A 85 -4.29 -9.11 -3.88
CA GLU A 85 -4.90 -8.92 -5.20
C GLU A 85 -3.89 -8.46 -6.24
N ALA A 86 -3.02 -7.50 -5.90
CA ALA A 86 -1.95 -7.05 -6.79
C ALA A 86 -0.94 -8.17 -7.14
N SER A 87 -0.69 -9.12 -6.23
CA SER A 87 0.18 -10.27 -6.52
C SER A 87 -0.42 -11.27 -7.51
N TYR A 88 -1.74 -11.49 -7.48
CA TYR A 88 -2.40 -12.40 -8.45
C TYR A 88 -2.43 -11.81 -9.87
N GLU A 89 -2.61 -10.49 -9.99
CA GLU A 89 -2.54 -9.80 -11.28
C GLU A 89 -1.13 -9.85 -11.90
N ALA A 90 -0.07 -9.90 -11.08
CA ALA A 90 1.29 -10.07 -11.56
C ALA A 90 1.57 -11.50 -12.07
N GLU A 91 1.00 -12.52 -11.43
CA GLU A 91 1.11 -13.92 -11.85
C GLU A 91 0.36 -14.17 -13.17
N ASP A 92 -0.84 -13.59 -13.35
CA ASP A 92 -1.64 -13.74 -14.58
C ASP A 92 -0.97 -13.03 -15.78
N ILE A 93 -0.30 -11.88 -15.56
CA ILE A 93 0.51 -11.21 -16.60
C ILE A 93 1.74 -12.05 -16.94
N ILE A 94 2.42 -12.65 -15.96
CA ILE A 94 3.60 -13.50 -16.22
C ILE A 94 3.18 -14.77 -16.97
N GLU A 95 2.09 -15.43 -16.56
CA GLU A 95 1.61 -16.64 -17.23
C GLU A 95 1.09 -16.35 -18.65
N SER A 96 0.35 -15.25 -18.85
CA SER A 96 -0.07 -14.77 -20.17
C SER A 96 1.13 -14.42 -21.06
N ASN A 97 2.18 -13.80 -20.51
CA ASN A 97 3.38 -13.47 -21.27
C ASN A 97 4.27 -14.71 -21.54
N MET A 98 4.38 -15.65 -20.60
CA MET A 98 5.07 -16.92 -20.83
C MET A 98 4.33 -17.79 -21.85
N SER A 99 2.99 -17.78 -21.85
CA SER A 99 2.16 -18.46 -22.86
C SER A 99 2.24 -17.79 -24.23
N LYS A 100 2.32 -16.45 -24.31
CA LYS A 100 2.59 -15.72 -25.57
C LYS A 100 3.98 -16.01 -26.13
N CYS A 101 5.00 -16.16 -25.28
CA CYS A 101 6.34 -16.59 -25.69
C CYS A 101 6.36 -18.05 -26.17
N ALA A 102 5.54 -18.93 -25.60
CA ALA A 102 5.45 -20.34 -26.02
C ALA A 102 4.63 -20.55 -27.29
N CYS A 103 3.59 -19.73 -27.54
CA CYS A 103 2.72 -19.86 -28.71
C CYS A 103 3.29 -19.25 -30.01
N HIS A 104 4.40 -18.51 -29.93
CA HIS A 104 5.11 -18.03 -31.12
C HIS A 104 6.41 -18.83 -31.29
N GLY A 105 6.29 -20.00 -31.90
CA GLY A 105 7.42 -20.81 -32.38
C GLY A 105 8.18 -20.16 -33.54
N VAL A 106 8.65 -18.92 -33.38
CA VAL A 106 9.56 -18.24 -34.32
C VAL A 106 10.58 -17.44 -33.51
N ILE A 107 11.66 -18.11 -33.11
CA ILE A 107 12.84 -17.47 -32.50
C ILE A 107 13.65 -16.65 -33.53
N SER A 108 13.29 -16.63 -34.82
CA SER A 108 14.21 -16.16 -35.88
C SER A 108 13.89 -14.82 -36.56
N THR A 109 12.86 -14.05 -36.20
CA THR A 109 12.50 -12.84 -37.00
C THR A 109 12.47 -11.49 -36.26
N TRP A 110 12.73 -11.42 -34.96
CA TRP A 110 12.75 -10.14 -34.24
C TRP A 110 14.13 -9.49 -34.12
N PHE A 111 15.17 -10.08 -34.70
CA PHE A 111 16.53 -9.52 -34.71
C PHE A 111 16.73 -8.56 -35.90
N GLY A 112 15.87 -7.56 -36.02
CA GLY A 112 15.84 -6.79 -37.25
C GLY A 112 15.10 -5.45 -37.19
N GLU A 113 15.29 -4.63 -36.15
CA GLU A 113 15.32 -3.17 -36.33
C GLU A 113 15.75 -2.44 -35.05
N LYS A 114 16.56 -1.39 -35.23
CA LYS A 114 17.30 -0.71 -34.18
C LYS A 114 16.46 0.39 -33.51
N ASN A 115 15.79 0.09 -32.40
CA ASN A 115 15.65 1.00 -31.26
C ASN A 115 14.94 0.30 -30.10
N TYR A 116 15.70 -0.20 -29.13
CA TYR A 116 15.14 -0.81 -27.92
C TYR A 116 15.40 0.10 -26.71
N PRO A 117 14.44 0.19 -25.76
CA PRO A 117 14.68 0.85 -24.49
C PRO A 117 15.84 0.18 -23.72
N PRO A 118 16.62 0.93 -22.92
CA PRO A 118 17.86 0.44 -22.30
C PRO A 118 17.72 -0.87 -21.51
N ALA A 119 16.55 -1.12 -20.90
CA ALA A 119 16.27 -2.34 -20.14
C ALA A 119 16.28 -3.61 -21.01
N PHE A 120 15.87 -3.51 -22.28
CA PHE A 120 15.83 -4.65 -23.20
C PHE A 120 17.23 -5.06 -23.68
N LEU A 121 18.14 -4.09 -23.80
CA LEU A 121 19.54 -4.37 -24.15
C LEU A 121 20.28 -5.12 -23.03
N GLN A 122 19.91 -4.84 -21.78
CA GLN A 122 20.50 -5.52 -20.62
C GLN A 122 20.03 -6.97 -20.52
N CYS A 123 18.75 -7.24 -20.83
CA CYS A 123 18.22 -8.59 -20.90
C CYS A 123 18.87 -9.42 -22.02
N LYS A 124 19.04 -8.83 -23.21
CA LYS A 124 19.76 -9.44 -24.33
C LYS A 124 21.20 -9.83 -23.99
N ARG A 125 21.94 -8.93 -23.34
CA ARG A 125 23.33 -9.19 -22.91
C ARG A 125 23.43 -10.32 -21.90
N SER A 126 22.43 -10.49 -21.03
CA SER A 126 22.37 -11.61 -20.09
C SER A 126 22.10 -12.94 -20.77
N MET A 127 21.29 -12.96 -21.85
CA MET A 127 21.01 -14.15 -22.63
C MET A 127 22.21 -14.57 -23.50
N ASP A 128 22.89 -13.63 -24.16
CA ASP A 128 24.07 -13.92 -24.98
C ASP A 128 25.24 -14.52 -24.14
N ASN A 129 25.32 -14.16 -22.85
CA ASN A 129 26.30 -14.74 -21.91
C ASN A 129 25.92 -16.14 -21.41
N LEU A 130 24.66 -16.56 -21.52
CA LEU A 130 24.22 -17.91 -21.13
C LEU A 130 24.43 -18.93 -22.26
N GLU A 131 24.48 -18.51 -23.53
CA GLU A 131 24.78 -19.41 -24.66
C GLU A 131 26.28 -19.66 -24.87
N GLN A 132 27.17 -18.97 -24.14
CA GLN A 132 28.64 -19.14 -24.25
C GLN A 132 29.29 -19.97 -23.14
N LYS A 133 28.53 -20.77 -22.37
CA LYS A 133 29.07 -21.70 -21.36
C LYS A 133 28.59 -23.12 -21.58
#